data_AF-A0A6A7AGX9-F1
#
_entry.id   AF-A0A6A7AGX9-F1
#
_cell.length_a   1.000
_cell.length_b   1.000
_cell.length_c   1.000
_cell.angle_alpha   90.00
_cell.angle_beta   90.00
_cell.angle_gamma   90.00
#
_symmetry.space_group_name_H-M   'P 1'
#
loop_
_entity.id
_entity.type
_entity.pdbx_description
1 polymer ?
#
loop_
_entity_poly.entity_id
_entity_poly.type
_entity_poly.pdbx_seq_one_letter_code
_entity_poly.pdbx_strand_id
1 'polypeptide(L)'
;MARSTLFHQGSSTSTPNFAAALNSAPATSSPSTPNLRGHNKKKSVLGTIKALFNNKSKTAQMGESIGLWRCCKCGRRHELYQLEQGSHLVSALDCDCPHRSCEHCELSGGIRPYKPVQEPIPVQLSDIHKRILFGIFCGECGISLQARPVSSIVGPSTMRQKVSAVPKTLAAHSANPLKTLRASRSMTNIFGEPAPKASSLQGPKSTYNLRALSNEMEKEHGKQANSVMVMFTGTGCTCGHTLNHTDLCFQIVERPTNSKVAEQPETTEQAESTIEKRPSFGATPADITKGIRETMLTLARPDRIIRHPNPLKYNPVNDEELAHLYGYGE
;
A
#
# COMPACT_ATOMS: atom_id res chain seq x y z
N MET A 1 1.18 -14.48 68.76
CA MET A 1 -0.03 -13.63 68.87
C MET A 1 -0.15 -12.84 67.57
N ALA A 2 -1.26 -12.67 66.86
CA ALA A 2 -2.56 -13.34 66.76
C ALA A 2 -3.28 -12.65 65.56
N ARG A 3 -3.81 -13.42 64.59
CA ARG A 3 -4.92 -13.10 63.64
C ARG A 3 -4.76 -11.82 62.74
N SER A 4 -5.15 -11.79 61.47
CA SER A 4 -6.48 -12.11 60.94
C SER A 4 -6.45 -12.36 59.43
N THR A 5 -7.23 -13.37 59.06
CA THR A 5 -7.81 -13.71 57.75
C THR A 5 -8.96 -12.78 57.36
N LEU A 6 -9.14 -12.50 56.06
CA LEU A 6 -10.40 -12.15 55.36
C LEU A 6 -10.09 -12.28 53.85
N PHE A 7 -10.43 -13.33 53.11
CA PHE A 7 -11.75 -13.76 52.59
C PHE A 7 -12.60 -12.64 51.98
N HIS A 8 -12.59 -12.55 50.65
CA HIS A 8 -13.73 -12.10 49.87
C HIS A 8 -14.01 -13.04 48.70
N GLN A 9 -15.27 -13.46 48.65
CA GLN A 9 -15.93 -14.36 47.71
C GLN A 9 -16.69 -13.54 46.66
N GLY A 10 -17.05 -14.20 45.56
CA GLY A 10 -18.12 -13.80 44.62
C GLY A 10 -17.64 -12.88 43.51
N SER A 11 -18.03 -13.03 42.24
CA SER A 11 -19.30 -13.58 41.77
C SER A 11 -19.15 -14.08 40.33
N SER A 12 -19.62 -15.30 40.14
CA SER A 12 -19.95 -15.92 38.85
C SER A 12 -21.08 -15.18 38.15
N THR A 13 -20.90 -14.79 36.88
CA THR A 13 -22.02 -14.45 35.99
C THR A 13 -22.14 -15.50 34.90
N SER A 14 -23.32 -16.11 34.94
CA SER A 14 -23.85 -17.18 34.12
C SER A 14 -24.14 -16.76 32.68
N THR A 15 -23.80 -17.66 31.76
CA THR A 15 -24.32 -17.80 30.40
C THR A 15 -25.84 -17.94 30.36
N PRO A 16 -26.54 -17.36 29.37
CA PRO A 16 -27.84 -17.86 28.95
C PRO A 16 -27.71 -18.87 27.80
N ASN A 17 -28.18 -20.08 28.10
CA ASN A 17 -28.61 -21.11 27.14
C ASN A 17 -29.82 -20.60 26.34
N PHE A 18 -29.79 -20.71 25.02
CA PHE A 18 -31.00 -20.78 24.20
C PHE A 18 -31.00 -22.12 23.47
N ALA A 19 -31.92 -22.98 23.88
CA ALA A 19 -32.22 -24.26 23.25
C ALA A 19 -33.58 -24.18 22.55
N ALA A 20 -33.62 -24.84 21.39
CA ALA A 20 -34.75 -25.55 20.79
C ALA A 20 -35.97 -24.77 20.27
N ALA A 21 -36.15 -24.83 18.95
CA ALA A 21 -37.46 -25.16 18.38
C ALA A 21 -37.27 -26.05 17.13
N LEU A 22 -37.69 -27.30 17.28
CA LEU A 22 -38.05 -28.22 16.21
C LEU A 22 -39.20 -27.61 15.41
N ASN A 23 -39.19 -27.75 14.08
CA ASN A 23 -40.42 -27.91 13.32
C ASN A 23 -40.23 -28.73 12.05
N SER A 24 -41.22 -29.57 11.85
CA SER A 24 -41.37 -30.70 10.95
C SER A 24 -41.38 -30.35 9.46
N ALA A 25 -41.00 -31.35 8.66
CA ALA A 25 -41.22 -31.43 7.21
C ALA A 25 -42.73 -31.42 6.84
N PRO A 26 -43.03 -31.15 5.56
CA PRO A 26 -43.68 -32.22 4.81
C PRO A 26 -43.07 -32.46 3.42
N ALA A 27 -43.20 -33.71 2.98
CA ALA A 27 -42.92 -34.20 1.63
C ALA A 27 -43.87 -33.56 0.59
N THR A 28 -43.41 -33.41 -0.66
CA THR A 28 -44.07 -33.99 -1.85
C THR A 28 -43.39 -33.62 -3.18
N SER A 29 -43.42 -34.62 -4.08
CA SER A 29 -43.41 -34.59 -5.55
C SER A 29 -42.16 -34.13 -6.32
N SER A 30 -41.48 -35.16 -6.81
CA SER A 30 -40.71 -35.26 -8.05
C SER A 30 -41.39 -34.63 -9.28
N PRO A 31 -40.59 -34.13 -10.23
CA PRO A 31 -40.82 -34.50 -11.63
C PRO A 31 -39.60 -35.17 -12.27
N SER A 32 -39.96 -36.13 -13.11
CA SER A 32 -39.18 -36.99 -13.99
C SER A 32 -38.14 -36.28 -14.85
N THR A 33 -36.97 -36.89 -14.93
CA THR A 33 -35.92 -36.65 -15.93
C THR A 33 -36.29 -37.26 -17.28
N PRO A 34 -35.98 -36.59 -18.41
CA PRO A 34 -35.78 -37.29 -19.67
C PRO A 34 -34.32 -37.74 -19.81
N ASN A 35 -34.21 -39.00 -20.23
CA ASN A 35 -33.01 -39.74 -20.54
C ASN A 35 -32.28 -39.12 -21.74
N LEU A 36 -31.03 -38.70 -21.57
CA LEU A 36 -30.08 -38.56 -22.70
C LEU A 36 -28.76 -39.26 -22.37
N ARG A 37 -28.64 -40.40 -23.03
CA ARG A 37 -27.55 -41.36 -23.07
C ARG A 37 -26.37 -40.71 -23.79
N GLY A 38 -25.32 -40.37 -23.06
CA GLY A 38 -24.06 -39.88 -23.61
C GLY A 38 -22.90 -40.44 -22.80
N HIS A 39 -22.37 -41.58 -23.23
CA HIS A 39 -21.14 -42.17 -22.67
C HIS A 39 -19.97 -41.20 -22.89
N ASN A 40 -19.49 -40.56 -21.83
CA ASN A 40 -18.14 -40.03 -21.79
C ASN A 40 -17.49 -40.36 -20.44
N LYS A 41 -16.41 -41.14 -20.52
CA LYS A 41 -15.62 -41.64 -19.40
C LYS A 41 -15.09 -40.47 -18.56
N LYS A 42 -15.76 -40.17 -17.44
CA LYS A 42 -15.20 -39.32 -16.37
C LYS A 42 -14.07 -40.10 -15.69
N LYS A 43 -12.83 -39.93 -16.17
CA LYS A 43 -11.65 -40.22 -15.34
C LYS A 43 -11.66 -39.23 -14.19
N SER A 44 -11.72 -39.76 -12.97
CA SER A 44 -11.54 -39.05 -11.71
C SER A 44 -10.24 -38.23 -11.74
N VAL A 45 -10.35 -36.91 -11.86
CA VAL A 45 -9.23 -35.96 -11.79
C VAL A 45 -8.85 -35.63 -10.33
N LEU A 46 -9.62 -36.09 -9.34
CA LEU A 46 -9.37 -35.83 -7.92
C LEU A 46 -8.16 -36.60 -7.33
N GLY A 47 -7.55 -37.51 -8.08
CA GLY A 47 -6.41 -38.32 -7.61
C GLY A 47 -5.02 -37.76 -7.92
N THR A 48 -4.89 -36.72 -8.75
CA THR A 48 -3.58 -36.36 -9.34
C THR A 48 -2.89 -35.16 -8.68
N ILE A 49 -3.58 -34.37 -7.86
CA ILE A 49 -2.98 -33.17 -7.23
C ILE A 49 -2.15 -33.51 -5.97
N LYS A 50 -2.36 -34.69 -5.34
CA LYS A 50 -1.55 -35.13 -4.20
C LYS A 50 -0.14 -35.66 -4.57
N ALA A 51 0.13 -35.91 -5.85
CA ALA A 51 1.39 -36.51 -6.28
C ALA A 51 2.54 -35.51 -6.55
N LEU A 52 2.27 -34.20 -6.58
CA LEU A 52 3.31 -33.19 -6.84
C LEU A 52 3.95 -32.59 -5.59
N PHE A 53 3.41 -32.85 -4.40
CA PHE A 53 3.91 -32.25 -3.14
C PHE A 53 4.44 -33.24 -2.11
N ASN A 54 4.52 -34.54 -2.45
CA ASN A 54 5.01 -35.57 -1.53
C ASN A 54 6.49 -35.93 -1.73
N ASN A 55 7.29 -35.02 -2.30
CA ASN A 55 8.75 -35.16 -2.36
C ASN A 55 9.38 -34.77 -1.01
N LYS A 56 9.25 -35.65 -0.02
CA LYS A 56 9.83 -35.54 1.33
C LYS A 56 11.36 -35.69 1.36
N SER A 57 12.06 -35.58 0.22
CA SER A 57 13.48 -35.92 0.06
C SER A 57 14.27 -35.00 -0.88
N LYS A 58 13.88 -33.72 -1.02
CA LYS A 58 14.73 -32.69 -1.65
C LYS A 58 14.87 -31.45 -0.76
N THR A 59 15.42 -31.65 0.43
CA THR A 59 15.94 -30.59 1.32
C THR A 59 17.30 -30.03 0.83
N ALA A 60 17.71 -30.34 -0.40
CA ALA A 60 18.97 -29.88 -0.98
C ALA A 60 18.69 -28.62 -1.81
N GLN A 61 19.15 -27.47 -1.29
CA GLN A 61 19.03 -26.10 -1.82
C GLN A 61 17.80 -25.28 -1.38
N MET A 62 17.33 -25.44 -0.13
CA MET A 62 16.65 -24.31 0.50
C MET A 62 17.71 -23.27 0.87
N GLY A 63 17.66 -22.09 0.24
CA GLY A 63 18.57 -20.98 0.52
C GLY A 63 18.43 -20.43 1.94
N GLU A 64 19.03 -19.28 2.23
CA GLU A 64 18.84 -18.61 3.52
C GLU A 64 17.35 -18.30 3.76
N SER A 65 16.87 -18.57 4.97
CA SER A 65 15.52 -18.18 5.38
C SER A 65 15.38 -16.65 5.31
N ILE A 66 14.39 -16.18 4.55
CA ILE A 66 14.09 -14.75 4.47
C ILE A 66 13.23 -14.29 5.65
N GLY A 67 12.60 -15.19 6.39
CA GLY A 67 11.74 -14.81 7.50
C GLY A 67 10.93 -15.96 8.06
N LEU A 68 9.96 -15.61 8.91
CA LEU A 68 9.12 -16.56 9.63
C LEU A 68 7.65 -16.19 9.46
N TRP A 69 6.83 -17.21 9.23
CA TRP A 69 5.38 -17.14 9.33
C TRP A 69 4.91 -17.80 10.63
N ARG A 70 3.94 -17.18 11.31
CA ARG A 70 3.29 -17.75 12.48
C ARG A 70 1.79 -17.85 12.29
N CYS A 71 1.26 -19.05 12.44
CA CYS A 71 -0.17 -19.31 12.34
C CYS A 71 -0.92 -18.70 13.54
N CYS A 72 -1.95 -17.88 13.29
CA CYS A 72 -2.72 -17.24 14.36
C CYS A 72 -3.58 -18.22 15.19
N LYS A 73 -3.92 -19.40 14.65
CA LYS A 73 -4.76 -20.39 15.35
C LYS A 73 -3.96 -21.32 16.26
N CYS A 74 -2.86 -21.88 15.77
CA CYS A 74 -2.08 -22.86 16.52
C CYS A 74 -0.74 -22.31 17.05
N GLY A 75 -0.37 -21.08 16.67
CA GLY A 75 0.86 -20.41 17.14
C GLY A 75 2.16 -20.96 16.56
N ARG A 76 2.11 -22.00 15.71
CA ARG A 76 3.29 -22.63 15.11
C ARG A 76 4.02 -21.68 14.16
N ARG A 77 5.34 -21.83 14.12
CA ARG A 77 6.26 -21.01 13.30
C ARG A 77 6.83 -21.86 12.17
N HIS A 78 6.90 -21.27 10.98
CA HIS A 78 7.47 -21.89 9.80
C HIS A 78 8.46 -20.93 9.15
N GLU A 79 9.62 -21.43 8.77
CA GLU A 79 10.60 -20.69 7.99
C GLU A 79 10.10 -20.48 6.57
N LEU A 80 10.41 -19.29 6.05
CA LEU A 80 10.06 -18.88 4.71
C LEU A 80 11.33 -18.70 3.90
N TYR A 81 11.37 -19.31 2.73
CA TYR A 81 12.50 -19.24 1.81
C TYR A 81 12.09 -18.50 0.54
N GLN A 82 12.97 -17.64 0.05
CA GLN A 82 12.74 -16.96 -1.22
C GLN A 82 12.95 -17.93 -2.38
N LEU A 83 12.04 -17.88 -3.34
CA LEU A 83 12.14 -18.64 -4.59
C LEU A 83 12.57 -17.68 -5.70
N GLU A 84 13.63 -18.02 -6.43
CA GLU A 84 14.17 -17.14 -7.47
C GLU A 84 13.38 -17.23 -8.79
N GLN A 85 12.68 -18.33 -9.01
CA GLN A 85 12.05 -18.64 -10.29
C GLN A 85 10.55 -18.92 -10.14
N GLY A 86 9.78 -18.39 -11.10
CA GLY A 86 8.35 -18.66 -11.25
C GLY A 86 7.44 -17.58 -10.69
N SER A 87 6.14 -17.91 -10.60
CA SER A 87 5.08 -17.03 -10.09
C SER A 87 5.03 -16.96 -8.57
N HIS A 88 5.85 -17.74 -7.88
CA HIS A 88 5.88 -17.85 -6.42
C HIS A 88 7.12 -17.13 -5.91
N LEU A 89 6.94 -16.18 -4.99
CA LEU A 89 8.07 -15.43 -4.42
C LEU A 89 8.68 -16.12 -3.20
N VAL A 90 7.85 -16.89 -2.48
CA VAL A 90 8.18 -17.48 -1.19
C VAL A 90 7.67 -18.92 -1.15
N SER A 91 8.32 -19.78 -0.38
CA SER A 91 7.83 -21.13 -0.07
C SER A 91 6.36 -21.12 0.38
N ALA A 92 5.62 -22.18 0.06
CA ALA A 92 4.23 -22.33 0.47
C ALA A 92 4.12 -22.43 1.99
N LEU A 93 3.02 -21.88 2.53
CA LEU A 93 2.69 -22.00 3.94
C LEU A 93 2.12 -23.39 4.18
N ASP A 94 2.84 -24.18 4.96
CA ASP A 94 2.39 -25.46 5.44
C ASP A 94 2.03 -25.34 6.92
N CYS A 95 0.91 -25.92 7.32
CA CYS A 95 0.50 -25.94 8.72
C CYS A 95 -0.28 -27.22 8.99
N ASP A 96 0.02 -27.87 10.10
CA ASP A 96 -0.67 -29.10 10.50
C ASP A 96 -2.11 -28.86 10.94
N CYS A 97 -2.45 -27.62 11.31
CA CYS A 97 -3.83 -27.26 11.60
C CYS A 97 -4.55 -26.90 10.28
N PRO A 98 -5.90 -26.93 10.23
CA PRO A 98 -6.64 -26.62 9.00
C PRO A 98 -6.53 -25.14 8.57
N HIS A 99 -5.78 -24.32 9.31
CA HIS A 99 -5.53 -22.93 8.96
C HIS A 99 -4.36 -22.82 7.99
N ARG A 100 -4.55 -22.07 6.91
CA ARG A 100 -3.58 -21.96 5.81
C ARG A 100 -2.90 -20.61 5.82
N SER A 101 -3.65 -19.55 5.57
CA SER A 101 -3.20 -18.18 5.78
C SER A 101 -4.42 -17.26 5.93
N CYS A 102 -4.30 -16.22 6.73
CA CYS A 102 -5.27 -15.13 6.79
C CYS A 102 -4.56 -13.85 7.26
N GLU A 103 -5.26 -12.72 7.22
CA GLU A 103 -4.73 -11.43 7.66
C GLU A 103 -4.26 -11.38 9.12
N HIS A 104 -4.68 -12.33 9.97
CA HIS A 104 -4.29 -12.39 11.38
C HIS A 104 -3.00 -13.18 11.61
N CYS A 105 -2.47 -13.89 10.61
CA CYS A 105 -1.17 -14.55 10.75
C CYS A 105 -0.03 -13.52 10.84
N GLU A 106 1.00 -13.85 11.60
CA GLU A 106 2.15 -12.97 11.77
C GLU A 106 3.25 -13.32 10.74
N LEU A 107 3.87 -12.28 10.16
CA LEU A 107 5.06 -12.38 9.33
C LEU A 107 6.18 -11.58 10.00
N SER A 108 7.39 -12.12 10.01
CA SER A 108 8.56 -11.50 10.64
C SER A 108 9.86 -11.78 9.87
N GLY A 109 10.89 -10.98 10.12
CA GLY A 109 12.18 -11.06 9.44
C GLY A 109 12.26 -10.14 8.21
N GLY A 110 12.82 -10.66 7.12
CA GLY A 110 12.90 -10.00 5.80
C GLY A 110 11.61 -10.08 4.98
N ILE A 111 10.49 -10.48 5.59
CA ILE A 111 9.15 -10.44 5.02
C ILE A 111 8.22 -9.73 6.00
N ARG A 112 7.38 -8.82 5.49
CA ARG A 112 6.46 -8.02 6.30
C ARG A 112 5.04 -8.13 5.76
N PRO A 113 4.01 -8.09 6.64
CA PRO A 113 2.65 -7.99 6.18
C PRO A 113 2.44 -6.68 5.45
N TYR A 114 1.65 -6.72 4.38
CA TYR A 114 1.32 -5.55 3.57
C TYR A 114 -0.19 -5.53 3.37
N LYS A 115 -0.85 -4.38 3.51
CA LYS A 115 -2.30 -4.25 3.27
C LYS A 115 -2.52 -3.13 2.25
N PRO A 116 -2.89 -3.46 0.99
CA PRO A 116 -3.15 -2.42 0.00
C PRO A 116 -4.38 -1.60 0.42
N VAL A 117 -4.26 -0.27 0.40
CA VAL A 117 -5.39 0.62 0.72
C VAL A 117 -6.39 0.64 -0.42
N GLN A 118 -5.90 0.76 -1.66
CA GLN A 118 -6.71 0.75 -2.87
C GLN A 118 -5.89 0.14 -4.01
N GLU A 119 -6.48 -0.83 -4.72
CA GLU A 119 -5.86 -1.44 -5.90
C GLU A 119 -6.37 -0.78 -7.19
N PRO A 120 -5.51 -0.65 -8.23
CA PRO A 120 -4.10 -1.00 -8.26
C PRO A 120 -3.20 0.00 -7.52
N ILE A 121 -2.07 -0.48 -6.98
CA ILE A 121 -1.12 0.34 -6.19
C ILE A 121 0.24 0.43 -6.88
N PRO A 122 0.89 1.62 -6.92
CA PRO A 122 2.28 1.73 -7.36
C PRO A 122 3.22 1.09 -6.35
N VAL A 123 4.04 0.15 -6.79
CA VAL A 123 5.12 -0.47 -6.00
C VAL A 123 6.47 -0.26 -6.66
N GLN A 124 7.52 -0.17 -5.84
CA GLN A 124 8.89 -0.10 -6.32
C GLN A 124 9.37 -1.51 -6.71
N LEU A 125 10.08 -1.59 -7.83
CA LEU A 125 10.80 -2.79 -8.25
C LEU A 125 12.10 -2.89 -7.46
N SER A 126 12.57 -4.11 -7.21
CA SER A 126 13.91 -4.35 -6.65
C SER A 126 14.99 -3.68 -7.51
N ASP A 127 16.00 -3.10 -6.89
CA ASP A 127 17.11 -2.49 -7.64
C ASP A 127 17.96 -3.54 -8.36
N ILE A 128 18.13 -4.71 -7.74
CA ILE A 128 19.04 -5.78 -8.23
C ILE A 128 18.44 -6.49 -9.44
N HIS A 129 17.20 -7.00 -9.32
CA HIS A 129 16.60 -7.87 -10.33
C HIS A 129 15.44 -7.22 -11.10
N LYS A 130 15.09 -5.97 -10.79
CA LYS A 130 13.91 -5.27 -11.34
C LYS A 130 12.61 -6.08 -11.24
N ARG A 131 12.45 -6.86 -10.18
CA ARG A 131 11.28 -7.72 -9.92
C ARG A 131 10.34 -7.10 -8.88
N ILE A 132 9.08 -7.53 -8.91
CA ILE A 132 8.07 -7.17 -7.91
C ILE A 132 8.31 -8.02 -6.66
N LEU A 133 8.57 -7.37 -5.52
CA LEU A 133 8.80 -8.01 -4.22
C LEU A 133 7.53 -8.11 -3.36
N PHE A 134 6.38 -7.90 -3.98
CA PHE A 134 5.07 -7.92 -3.35
C PHE A 134 4.32 -9.16 -3.81
N GLY A 135 3.60 -9.77 -2.88
CA GLY A 135 2.81 -10.96 -3.16
C GLY A 135 1.67 -11.16 -2.18
N ILE A 136 0.97 -12.26 -2.38
CA ILE A 136 -0.22 -12.66 -1.62
C ILE A 136 -0.20 -14.18 -1.42
N PHE A 137 -0.51 -14.64 -0.22
CA PHE A 137 -0.70 -16.06 0.07
C PHE A 137 -2.16 -16.45 -0.14
N CYS A 138 -2.39 -17.57 -0.82
CA CYS A 138 -3.73 -18.10 -0.99
C CYS A 138 -4.30 -18.59 0.35
N GLY A 139 -5.47 -18.09 0.75
CA GLY A 139 -6.17 -18.49 1.97
C GLY A 139 -6.61 -19.96 2.02
N GLU A 140 -6.69 -20.66 0.87
CA GLU A 140 -7.08 -22.08 0.82
C GLU A 140 -5.90 -23.06 0.80
N CYS A 141 -4.84 -22.79 0.03
CA CYS A 141 -3.74 -23.72 -0.14
C CYS A 141 -2.40 -23.24 0.43
N GLY A 142 -2.30 -21.98 0.89
CA GLY A 142 -1.06 -21.44 1.46
C GLY A 142 0.03 -21.12 0.43
N ILE A 143 -0.19 -21.35 -0.85
CA ILE A 143 0.78 -21.04 -1.92
C ILE A 143 0.91 -19.52 -2.05
N SER A 144 2.15 -19.01 -2.12
CA SER A 144 2.44 -17.60 -2.37
C SER A 144 2.33 -17.27 -3.86
N LEU A 145 1.81 -16.10 -4.22
CA LEU A 145 1.76 -15.63 -5.60
C LEU A 145 2.31 -14.21 -5.68
N GLN A 146 3.11 -13.94 -6.70
CA GLN A 146 3.60 -12.60 -7.00
C GLN A 146 2.44 -11.68 -7.43
N ALA A 147 2.43 -10.45 -6.94
CA ALA A 147 1.45 -9.44 -7.36
C ALA A 147 1.59 -9.18 -8.88
N ARG A 148 0.46 -9.05 -9.58
CA ARG A 148 0.46 -8.95 -11.04
C ARG A 148 0.56 -7.50 -11.50
N PRO A 149 1.42 -7.17 -12.48
CA PRO A 149 1.48 -5.82 -13.03
C PRO A 149 0.20 -5.52 -13.84
N VAL A 150 -0.39 -4.34 -13.69
CA VAL A 150 -1.64 -3.93 -14.38
C VAL A 150 -1.47 -3.89 -15.91
N SER A 151 -0.24 -3.64 -16.39
CA SER A 151 0.09 -3.71 -17.82
C SER A 151 -0.11 -5.10 -18.43
N SER A 152 -0.22 -6.15 -17.60
CA SER A 152 -0.56 -7.50 -18.05
C SER A 152 -2.06 -7.77 -18.13
N ILE A 153 -2.89 -6.91 -17.53
CA ILE A 153 -4.35 -7.12 -17.40
C ILE A 153 -5.11 -6.30 -18.44
N VAL A 154 -4.62 -5.10 -18.74
CA VAL A 154 -5.09 -4.29 -19.86
C VAL A 154 -4.08 -4.48 -20.97
N GLY A 155 -4.49 -5.03 -22.12
CA GLY A 155 -3.62 -5.14 -23.30
C GLY A 155 -2.87 -3.83 -23.59
N PRO A 156 -1.77 -3.84 -24.38
CA PRO A 156 -0.79 -2.74 -24.52
C PRO A 156 -1.34 -1.36 -24.96
N SER A 157 -2.64 -1.21 -25.10
CA SER A 157 -3.32 0.04 -25.29
C SER A 157 -3.40 0.87 -23.98
N THR A 158 -2.61 1.95 -23.93
CA THR A 158 -3.12 3.32 -23.66
C THR A 158 -3.00 3.98 -22.27
N MET A 159 -2.05 3.60 -21.40
CA MET A 159 -1.77 4.47 -20.22
C MET A 159 -1.19 5.84 -20.63
N ARG A 160 -0.48 5.93 -21.77
CA ARG A 160 -0.09 7.21 -22.39
C ARG A 160 -1.24 8.03 -22.95
N GLN A 161 -2.42 7.45 -23.21
CA GLN A 161 -3.55 8.23 -23.72
C GLN A 161 -4.41 8.84 -22.62
N LYS A 162 -4.42 8.33 -21.39
CA LYS A 162 -5.24 8.92 -20.32
C LYS A 162 -4.68 10.24 -19.77
N VAL A 163 -3.38 10.50 -19.93
CA VAL A 163 -2.79 11.82 -19.58
C VAL A 163 -2.82 12.80 -20.76
N SER A 164 -3.14 12.33 -21.98
CA SER A 164 -3.26 13.17 -23.18
C SER A 164 -4.69 13.27 -23.74
N ALA A 165 -5.67 12.62 -23.12
CA ALA A 165 -7.07 12.71 -23.50
C ALA A 165 -7.73 13.96 -22.89
N VAL A 166 -7.12 15.13 -23.17
CA VAL A 166 -7.94 16.33 -23.33
C VAL A 166 -8.82 16.04 -24.56
N PRO A 167 -10.16 16.12 -24.46
CA PRO A 167 -11.02 15.79 -25.58
C PRO A 167 -10.67 16.62 -26.82
N LYS A 168 -10.12 15.97 -27.86
CA LYS A 168 -9.88 16.60 -29.18
C LYS A 168 -11.18 17.08 -29.84
N THR A 169 -12.34 16.69 -29.33
CA THR A 169 -13.64 17.16 -29.79
C THR A 169 -13.91 18.63 -29.45
N LEU A 170 -13.12 19.28 -28.58
CA LEU A 170 -13.16 20.73 -28.41
C LEU A 170 -12.34 21.51 -29.47
N ALA A 171 -11.55 20.82 -30.30
CA ALA A 171 -10.76 21.48 -31.34
C ALA A 171 -11.45 21.53 -32.72
N ALA A 172 -12.59 20.85 -32.90
CA ALA A 172 -13.29 20.76 -34.19
C ALA A 172 -14.61 21.56 -34.26
N HIS A 173 -15.11 22.10 -33.15
CA HIS A 173 -16.20 23.08 -33.19
C HIS A 173 -15.65 24.50 -33.07
N SER A 174 -15.44 25.09 -34.25
CA SER A 174 -15.40 26.52 -34.47
C SER A 174 -16.69 27.20 -33.98
N ALA A 175 -16.81 27.42 -32.67
CA ALA A 175 -17.71 28.40 -32.07
C ALA A 175 -17.32 28.53 -30.60
N ASN A 176 -16.33 29.37 -30.37
CA ASN A 176 -15.82 29.79 -29.07
C ASN A 176 -16.99 30.09 -28.09
N PRO A 177 -17.37 29.17 -27.17
CA PRO A 177 -18.57 29.36 -26.33
C PRO A 177 -18.32 30.35 -25.18
N LEU A 178 -17.11 30.91 -25.08
CA LEU A 178 -16.75 31.96 -24.14
C LEU A 178 -16.85 33.37 -24.77
N LYS A 179 -17.23 33.51 -26.05
CA LYS A 179 -17.44 34.82 -26.68
C LYS A 179 -18.70 35.56 -26.20
N THR A 180 -19.57 34.88 -25.45
CA THR A 180 -20.81 35.46 -24.88
C THR A 180 -20.82 35.44 -23.35
N LEU A 181 -19.66 35.32 -22.70
CA LEU A 181 -19.54 35.88 -21.35
C LEU A 181 -19.55 37.39 -21.52
N ARG A 182 -20.77 37.94 -21.48
CA ARG A 182 -21.05 39.36 -21.31
C ARG A 182 -20.10 39.85 -20.22
N ALA A 183 -19.12 40.67 -20.61
CA ALA A 183 -18.21 41.31 -19.70
C ALA A 183 -19.06 41.99 -18.62
N SER A 184 -19.12 41.39 -17.44
CA SER A 184 -19.63 42.03 -16.23
C SER A 184 -18.65 43.16 -15.95
N ARG A 185 -19.00 44.32 -16.49
CA ARG A 185 -18.46 45.62 -16.12
C ARG A 185 -18.68 45.81 -14.63
N SER A 186 -17.70 45.39 -13.84
CA SER A 186 -17.49 45.88 -12.50
C SER A 186 -15.98 46.05 -12.35
N MET A 187 -15.55 47.24 -11.90
CA MET A 187 -14.18 47.78 -11.91
C MET A 187 -13.80 48.62 -13.14
N THR A 188 -14.64 49.60 -13.48
CA THR A 188 -14.13 50.88 -14.02
C THR A 188 -13.92 51.84 -12.86
N ASN A 189 -12.66 52.13 -12.53
CA ASN A 189 -12.12 53.48 -12.24
C ASN A 189 -10.86 53.39 -11.37
N ILE A 190 -9.70 53.11 -11.98
CA ILE A 190 -8.42 53.63 -11.51
C ILE A 190 -7.61 53.98 -12.76
N PHE A 191 -7.68 55.27 -13.11
CA PHE A 191 -6.82 56.08 -14.00
C PHE A 191 -6.49 55.55 -15.41
N GLY A 192 -6.90 56.34 -16.40
CA GLY A 192 -6.69 56.07 -17.82
C GLY A 192 -5.28 56.42 -18.30
N GLU A 193 -4.76 55.54 -19.15
CA GLU A 193 -3.80 55.88 -20.21
C GLU A 193 -4.22 55.17 -21.51
N PRO A 194 -3.98 55.79 -22.68
CA PRO A 194 -4.38 55.22 -23.96
C PRO A 194 -3.51 54.03 -24.36
N ALA A 195 -4.19 52.94 -24.72
CA ALA A 195 -3.61 51.65 -25.10
C ALA A 195 -2.72 51.73 -26.36
N PRO A 196 -1.52 51.12 -26.37
CA PRO A 196 -0.84 50.76 -27.60
C PRO A 196 -1.50 49.52 -28.24
N LYS A 197 -1.39 49.48 -29.57
CA LYS A 197 -2.04 48.56 -30.50
C LYS A 197 -1.85 47.08 -30.12
N ALA A 198 -2.93 46.33 -30.30
CA ALA A 198 -3.08 44.90 -30.10
C ALA A 198 -1.89 44.08 -30.63
N SER A 199 -1.02 43.64 -29.72
CA SER A 199 -0.11 42.53 -29.95
C SER A 199 -0.87 41.22 -29.72
N SER A 200 -0.74 40.34 -30.71
CA SER A 200 -1.26 38.98 -30.74
C SER A 200 -1.04 38.25 -29.40
N LEU A 201 -2.14 37.88 -28.74
CA LEU A 201 -2.18 36.99 -27.58
C LEU A 201 -1.61 35.62 -27.99
N GLN A 202 -0.29 35.49 -27.99
CA GLN A 202 0.36 34.20 -27.85
C GLN A 202 0.06 33.73 -26.43
N GLY A 203 -0.87 32.79 -26.29
CA GLY A 203 -1.12 32.11 -25.02
C GLY A 203 0.21 31.63 -24.43
N PRO A 204 0.34 31.61 -23.08
CA PRO A 204 1.58 31.19 -22.43
C PRO A 204 1.92 29.78 -22.91
N LYS A 205 2.93 29.68 -23.76
CA LYS A 205 3.56 28.42 -24.12
C LYS A 205 4.03 27.84 -22.80
N SER A 206 3.38 26.81 -22.29
CA SER A 206 3.84 26.07 -21.11
C SER A 206 5.12 25.33 -21.50
N THR A 207 6.24 26.06 -21.50
CA THR A 207 7.58 25.58 -21.82
C THR A 207 8.23 24.80 -20.68
N TYR A 208 7.47 24.43 -19.66
CA TYR A 208 7.91 23.40 -18.72
C TYR A 208 7.86 22.05 -19.42
N ASN A 209 8.93 21.81 -20.19
CA ASN A 209 9.23 20.53 -20.76
C ASN A 209 9.38 19.54 -19.61
N LEU A 210 8.34 18.76 -19.34
CA LEU A 210 8.32 17.77 -18.25
C LEU A 210 9.52 16.81 -18.31
N ARG A 211 10.09 16.61 -19.50
CA ARG A 211 11.33 15.85 -19.68
C ARG A 211 12.55 16.60 -19.13
N ALA A 212 12.63 17.92 -19.28
CA ALA A 212 13.70 18.72 -18.68
C ALA A 212 13.62 18.66 -17.15
N LEU A 213 12.42 18.81 -16.56
CA LEU A 213 12.20 18.64 -15.13
C LEU A 213 12.54 17.23 -14.64
N SER A 214 12.16 16.18 -15.39
CA SER A 214 12.52 14.80 -15.05
C SER A 214 14.03 14.58 -15.05
N ASN A 215 14.75 15.14 -16.01
CA ASN A 215 16.21 15.02 -16.10
C ASN A 215 16.91 15.83 -14.99
N GLU A 216 16.36 16.99 -14.63
CA GLU A 216 16.86 17.83 -13.52
C GLU A 216 16.66 17.13 -12.18
N MET A 217 15.47 16.55 -11.95
CA MET A 217 15.20 15.70 -10.79
C MET A 217 16.11 14.46 -10.73
N GLU A 218 16.39 13.81 -11.86
CA GLU A 218 17.34 12.69 -11.92
C GLU A 218 18.78 13.14 -11.60
N LYS A 219 19.14 14.37 -11.98
CA LYS A 219 20.46 14.94 -11.70
C LYS A 219 20.63 15.34 -10.24
N GLU A 220 19.62 15.96 -9.63
CA GLU A 220 19.67 16.41 -8.23
C GLU A 220 19.43 15.28 -7.22
N HIS A 221 18.51 14.37 -7.53
CA HIS A 221 18.06 13.33 -6.60
C HIS A 221 18.44 11.90 -7.01
N GLY A 222 19.16 11.75 -8.13
CA GLY A 222 19.49 10.45 -8.69
C GLY A 222 18.33 9.78 -9.41
N LYS A 223 18.60 8.60 -9.99
CA LYS A 223 17.58 7.79 -10.66
C LYS A 223 16.48 7.40 -9.69
N GLN A 224 15.26 7.83 -9.98
CA GLN A 224 14.08 7.37 -9.25
C GLN A 224 13.93 5.85 -9.42
N ALA A 225 13.59 5.15 -8.33
CA ALA A 225 13.34 3.71 -8.38
C ALA A 225 12.24 3.39 -9.40
N ASN A 226 12.46 2.36 -10.22
CA ASN A 226 11.47 1.95 -11.20
C ASN A 226 10.20 1.51 -10.47
N SER A 227 9.06 2.12 -10.77
CA SER A 227 7.77 1.76 -10.18
C SER A 227 6.86 1.08 -11.19
N VAL A 228 5.99 0.20 -10.70
CA VAL A 228 4.97 -0.50 -11.49
C VAL A 228 3.66 -0.54 -10.72
N MET A 229 2.54 -0.37 -11.42
CA MET A 229 1.21 -0.56 -10.85
C MET A 229 0.91 -2.05 -10.73
N VAL A 230 0.55 -2.54 -9.55
CA VAL A 230 0.24 -3.96 -9.31
C VAL A 230 -1.14 -4.17 -8.70
N MET A 231 -1.67 -5.38 -8.89
CA MET A 231 -2.87 -5.90 -8.24
C MET A 231 -2.54 -7.19 -7.50
N PHE A 232 -3.13 -7.39 -6.32
CA PHE A 232 -3.02 -8.62 -5.54
C PHE A 232 -4.29 -9.47 -5.71
N THR A 233 -5.44 -8.81 -5.72
CA THR A 233 -6.75 -9.47 -5.83
C THR A 233 -7.12 -9.84 -7.28
N GLY A 234 -8.11 -10.72 -7.42
CA GLY A 234 -8.62 -11.17 -8.73
C GLY A 234 -7.69 -12.14 -9.48
N THR A 235 -6.57 -12.51 -8.87
CA THR A 235 -5.63 -13.49 -9.43
C THR A 235 -6.07 -14.91 -9.07
N GLY A 236 -6.20 -15.79 -10.06
CA GLY A 236 -6.50 -17.20 -9.83
C GLY A 236 -5.30 -17.97 -9.30
N CYS A 237 -5.47 -18.67 -8.19
CA CYS A 237 -4.50 -19.60 -7.64
C CYS A 237 -4.55 -20.95 -8.38
N THR A 238 -3.45 -21.70 -8.33
CA THR A 238 -3.34 -23.04 -8.92
C THR A 238 -4.28 -24.07 -8.30
N CYS A 239 -4.76 -23.82 -7.07
CA CYS A 239 -5.79 -24.64 -6.44
C CYS A 239 -7.23 -24.33 -6.91
N GLY A 240 -7.42 -23.28 -7.72
CA GLY A 240 -8.72 -22.81 -8.20
C GLY A 240 -9.33 -21.67 -7.39
N HIS A 241 -8.76 -21.31 -6.24
CA HIS A 241 -9.22 -20.17 -5.44
C HIS A 241 -8.88 -18.83 -6.10
N THR A 242 -9.81 -17.88 -6.09
CA THR A 242 -9.56 -16.51 -6.54
C THR A 242 -9.14 -15.65 -5.38
N LEU A 243 -7.95 -15.07 -5.47
CA LEU A 243 -7.37 -14.25 -4.41
C LEU A 243 -8.18 -12.97 -4.18
N ASN A 244 -8.40 -12.63 -2.92
CA ASN A 244 -9.22 -11.51 -2.48
C ASN A 244 -8.51 -10.68 -1.37
N HIS A 245 -9.19 -9.67 -0.83
CA HIS A 245 -8.63 -8.72 0.14
C HIS A 245 -8.46 -9.30 1.56
N THR A 246 -9.02 -10.49 1.85
CA THR A 246 -8.89 -11.17 3.14
C THR A 246 -7.67 -12.09 3.21
N ASP A 247 -7.06 -12.37 2.05
CA ASP A 247 -5.84 -13.13 1.92
C ASP A 247 -4.62 -12.35 2.43
N LEU A 248 -3.62 -13.07 2.96
CA LEU A 248 -2.44 -12.46 3.56
C LEU A 248 -1.50 -11.91 2.48
N CYS A 249 -1.50 -10.59 2.31
CA CYS A 249 -0.56 -9.88 1.45
C CYS A 249 0.77 -9.60 2.17
N PHE A 250 1.87 -9.60 1.43
CA PHE A 250 3.21 -9.44 1.97
C PHE A 250 4.13 -8.64 1.06
N GLN A 251 5.19 -8.11 1.67
CA GLN A 251 6.33 -7.48 1.01
C GLN A 251 7.62 -8.15 1.49
N ILE A 252 8.49 -8.52 0.56
CA ILE A 252 9.87 -8.92 0.85
C ILE A 252 10.72 -7.66 0.98
N VAL A 253 11.41 -7.52 2.11
CA VAL A 253 12.34 -6.44 2.38
C VAL A 253 13.72 -6.89 1.92
N GLU A 254 14.22 -6.28 0.84
CA GLU A 254 15.61 -6.50 0.42
C GLU A 254 16.55 -5.96 1.49
N ARG A 255 17.40 -6.84 2.04
CA ARG A 255 18.54 -6.38 2.83
C ARG A 255 19.49 -5.70 1.84
N PRO A 256 19.91 -4.45 2.08
CA PRO A 256 20.92 -3.84 1.24
C PRO A 256 22.16 -4.75 1.32
N THR A 257 22.60 -5.26 0.18
CA THR A 257 23.84 -6.03 0.06
C THR A 257 25.02 -5.08 0.29
N ASN A 258 25.20 -4.64 1.53
CA ASN A 258 26.32 -3.83 1.98
C ASN A 258 27.56 -4.73 2.06
N SER A 259 28.02 -5.26 0.92
CA SER A 259 29.18 -6.18 0.89
C SER A 259 29.91 -6.15 -0.46
N LYS A 260 30.49 -4.99 -0.76
CA LYS A 260 31.92 -4.90 -1.13
C LYS A 260 32.60 -3.80 -0.32
N VAL A 261 32.26 -3.68 0.97
CA VAL A 261 33.24 -3.11 1.90
C VAL A 261 34.20 -4.25 2.16
N ALA A 262 35.40 -4.10 1.60
CA ALA A 262 36.52 -4.99 1.87
C ALA A 262 36.61 -5.22 3.37
N GLU A 263 36.81 -6.47 3.78
CA GLU A 263 37.35 -6.81 5.08
C GLU A 263 38.70 -6.09 5.22
N GLN A 264 38.69 -4.84 5.69
CA GLN A 264 39.86 -4.27 6.32
C GLN A 264 39.85 -4.75 7.77
N PRO A 265 40.90 -5.45 8.21
CA PRO A 265 41.01 -5.87 9.59
C PRO A 265 41.03 -4.64 10.49
N GLU A 266 40.24 -4.72 11.55
CA GLU A 266 40.14 -3.76 12.63
C GLU A 266 41.54 -3.31 13.07
N THR A 267 41.90 -2.08 12.69
CA THR A 267 42.93 -1.32 13.36
C THR A 267 42.23 -0.17 14.07
N THR A 268 42.01 -0.42 15.36
CA THR A 268 41.73 0.56 16.39
C THR A 268 42.68 1.74 16.23
N GLU A 269 42.16 2.94 16.02
CA GLU A 269 42.49 4.16 16.77
C GLU A 269 41.92 5.41 16.08
N GLN A 270 41.05 6.09 16.82
CA GLN A 270 40.89 7.55 16.85
C GLN A 270 40.88 8.29 15.52
N ALA A 271 39.68 8.43 14.93
CA ALA A 271 39.39 9.55 14.05
C ALA A 271 38.05 10.18 14.44
N GLU A 272 38.20 11.38 14.98
CA GLU A 272 37.21 12.34 15.42
C GLU A 272 36.11 12.56 14.37
N SER A 273 34.87 12.42 14.81
CA SER A 273 33.66 12.48 14.00
C SER A 273 33.47 13.87 13.39
N THR A 274 33.94 14.04 12.16
CA THR A 274 33.44 15.11 11.29
C THR A 274 32.06 14.67 10.80
N ILE A 275 31.02 15.05 11.55
CA ILE A 275 29.63 14.82 11.16
C ILE A 275 29.36 15.65 9.90
N GLU A 276 29.53 15.05 8.73
CA GLU A 276 28.92 15.55 7.51
C GLU A 276 27.41 15.63 7.76
N LYS A 277 26.92 16.87 7.88
CA LYS A 277 25.50 17.17 8.01
C LYS A 277 24.79 16.60 6.78
N ARG A 278 24.24 15.39 6.91
CA ARG A 278 23.20 14.91 6.01
C ARG A 278 22.17 16.04 5.87
N PRO A 279 21.75 16.42 4.65
CA PRO A 279 20.67 17.37 4.49
C PRO A 279 19.43 16.76 5.13
N SER A 280 19.14 17.17 6.37
CA SER A 280 17.91 16.79 7.02
C SER A 280 16.79 17.56 6.33
N PHE A 281 15.63 16.93 6.19
CA PHE A 281 14.37 17.59 5.78
C PHE A 281 13.88 18.62 6.83
N GLY A 282 14.79 19.22 7.59
CA GLY A 282 14.50 20.28 8.53
C GLY A 282 14.10 21.56 7.81
N ALA A 283 13.23 22.35 8.46
CA ALA A 283 12.84 23.67 8.00
C ALA A 283 14.07 24.48 7.60
N THR A 284 14.09 25.00 6.36
CA THR A 284 15.16 25.88 5.90
C THR A 284 15.17 27.19 6.71
N PRO A 285 16.26 27.96 6.74
CA PRO A 285 16.27 29.26 7.42
C PRO A 285 15.15 30.21 6.96
N ALA A 286 14.80 30.16 5.67
CA ALA A 286 13.68 30.91 5.09
C ALA A 286 12.32 30.44 5.62
N ASP A 287 12.17 29.14 5.88
CA ASP A 287 10.96 28.54 6.46
C ASP A 287 10.82 28.90 7.94
N ILE A 288 11.93 28.94 8.67
CA ILE A 288 11.96 29.37 10.07
C ILE A 288 11.53 30.85 10.17
N THR A 289 11.99 31.73 9.28
CA THR A 289 11.54 33.12 9.24
C THR A 289 10.07 33.29 8.87
N LYS A 290 9.44 32.28 8.26
CA LYS A 290 7.99 32.26 7.99
C LYS A 290 7.18 31.68 9.15
N GLY A 291 7.82 31.41 10.30
CA GLY A 291 7.15 30.95 11.51
C GLY A 291 6.84 29.45 11.52
N ILE A 292 7.49 28.60 10.71
CA ILE A 292 7.22 27.14 10.64
C ILE A 292 7.49 26.40 11.97
N ARG A 293 8.08 27.06 12.98
CA ARG A 293 8.25 26.54 14.35
C ARG A 293 7.49 27.32 15.43
N GLU A 294 6.77 28.37 15.06
CA GLU A 294 5.98 29.17 16.00
C GLU A 294 4.64 28.50 16.26
N THR A 295 4.20 28.46 17.52
CA THR A 295 2.93 27.84 17.93
C THR A 295 1.71 28.63 17.44
N MET A 296 1.86 29.95 17.31
CA MET A 296 0.81 30.87 16.91
C MET A 296 1.27 31.68 15.68
N LEU A 297 0.54 31.56 14.57
CA LEU A 297 0.72 32.46 13.44
C LEU A 297 -0.03 33.77 13.68
N THR A 298 0.67 34.88 13.47
CA THR A 298 0.11 36.22 13.57
C THR A 298 -0.16 36.76 12.17
N LEU A 299 -1.43 36.80 11.78
CA LEU A 299 -1.87 37.38 10.52
C LEU A 299 -2.18 38.86 10.74
N ALA A 300 -1.32 39.73 10.24
CA ALA A 300 -1.59 41.16 10.20
C ALA A 300 -2.49 41.48 8.99
N ARG A 301 -3.70 41.95 9.25
CA ARG A 301 -4.55 42.63 8.27
C ARG A 301 -4.47 44.15 8.50
N PRO A 302 -4.82 44.98 7.49
CA PRO A 302 -4.75 46.44 7.61
C PRO A 302 -5.55 47.01 8.79
N ASP A 303 -6.57 46.29 9.23
CA ASP A 303 -7.56 46.69 10.24
C ASP A 303 -7.42 45.93 11.57
N ARG A 304 -6.70 44.80 11.61
CA ARG A 304 -6.53 44.00 12.83
C ARG A 304 -5.42 42.96 12.74
N ILE A 305 -4.88 42.59 13.90
CA ILE A 305 -3.95 41.48 14.06
C ILE A 305 -4.73 40.27 14.58
N ILE A 306 -4.75 39.17 13.83
CA ILE A 306 -5.43 37.92 14.21
C ILE A 306 -4.36 36.88 14.52
N ARG A 307 -4.43 36.26 15.71
CA ARG A 307 -3.57 35.14 16.09
C ARG A 307 -4.33 33.83 15.97
N HIS A 308 -3.76 32.85 15.28
CA HIS A 308 -4.34 31.51 15.19
C HIS A 308 -3.27 30.43 15.42
N PRO A 309 -3.66 29.24 15.91
CA PRO A 309 -2.74 28.11 16.00
C PRO A 309 -2.13 27.80 14.63
N ASN A 310 -0.82 27.60 14.59
CA ASN A 310 -0.10 27.40 13.34
C ASN A 310 -0.36 26.00 12.74
N PRO A 311 -1.07 25.88 11.60
CA PRO A 311 -1.34 24.59 10.99
C PRO A 311 -0.12 23.96 10.31
N LEU A 312 1.00 24.70 10.20
CA LEU A 312 2.27 24.24 9.62
C LEU A 312 3.22 23.62 10.64
N LYS A 313 2.93 23.72 11.94
CA LYS A 313 3.63 22.90 12.95
C LYS A 313 3.23 21.44 12.68
N TYR A 314 4.21 20.59 12.40
CA TYR A 314 4.03 19.15 12.11
C TYR A 314 2.98 18.51 13.05
N ASN A 315 2.04 17.78 12.46
CA ASN A 315 1.14 16.74 12.98
C ASN A 315 1.49 16.09 14.35
N PRO A 316 0.50 15.58 15.12
CA PRO A 316 -0.60 16.28 15.77
C PRO A 316 -0.13 16.91 17.11
N VAL A 317 -0.93 17.85 17.61
CA VAL A 317 -0.79 18.43 18.96
C VAL A 317 -0.73 17.29 19.98
N ASN A 318 0.34 17.19 20.77
CA ASN A 318 0.36 16.27 21.91
C ASN A 318 -0.85 16.60 22.82
N ASP A 319 -1.54 15.60 23.35
CA ASP A 319 -2.81 15.79 24.09
C ASP A 319 -2.72 16.85 25.21
N GLU A 320 -1.53 17.02 25.81
CA GLU A 320 -1.23 18.06 26.80
C GLU A 320 -1.31 19.50 26.24
N GLU A 321 -0.81 19.74 25.02
CA GLU A 321 -0.92 21.06 24.37
C GLU A 321 -2.37 21.36 23.95
N LEU A 322 -3.15 20.32 23.61
CA LEU A 322 -4.55 20.46 23.21
C LEU A 322 -5.44 20.77 24.43
N ALA A 323 -5.18 20.13 25.57
CA ALA A 323 -5.85 20.42 26.83
C ALA A 323 -5.62 21.88 27.29
N HIS A 324 -4.39 22.40 27.12
CA HIS A 324 -4.05 23.80 27.42
C HIS A 324 -4.72 24.81 26.48
N LEU A 325 -4.89 24.46 25.20
CA LEU A 325 -5.52 25.35 24.20
C LEU A 325 -7.04 25.43 24.35
N TYR A 326 -7.69 24.35 24.79
CA TYR A 326 -9.15 24.29 24.92
C TYR A 326 -9.65 24.42 26.37
N GLY A 327 -8.76 24.64 27.34
CA GLY A 327 -9.12 24.89 28.73
C GLY A 327 -9.70 23.67 29.45
N TYR A 328 -9.36 22.45 29.01
CA TYR A 328 -9.77 21.20 29.67
C TYR A 328 -8.82 20.80 30.80
N GLY A 329 -8.58 21.72 31.73
CA GLY A 329 -7.66 21.50 32.85
C GLY A 329 -8.13 22.20 34.11
N GLU A 330 -9.22 21.69 34.70
CA GLU A 330 -9.43 21.53 36.15
C GLU A 330 -10.25 20.26 36.40
#